data_AF-A0AAN5T9I7-F1
#
_entry.id   AF-A0AAN5T9I7-F1
#
_cell.length_a   1.000
_cell.length_b   1.000
_cell.length_c   1.000
_cell.angle_alpha   90.00
_cell.angle_beta   90.00
_cell.angle_gamma   90.00
#
_symmetry.space_group_name_H-M   'P 1'
#
loop_
_entity.id
_entity.type
_entity.pdbx_description
1 polymer ?
#
loop_
_entity_poly.entity_id
_entity_poly.type
_entity_poly.pdbx_seq_one_letter_code
_entity_poly.pdbx_strand_id
1 'polypeptide(L)'
;MAFYNSIPLIGKHLKSESRAKKYTSEEFKRLEREYRDHIGLPENSTFSSDAFDKLVSSRVDDFRAFPKTNLPGGLLFHDKLKEANTTEGDNIRDVLSRTVLAPTEKFKTAQKNFTESTSTFKELTKLIPSKFRAQDLVGTMKELTDDARKAIIEQQAHEIQMLKEKLDPQKEGQAGNYVSDFKKALGLKDNDEVKKVTEGLIKELEETHKKQLGEFDKSTSESLNQLHKASASESSEYLFLANLYENNKEMRQTLEKLYAKERQRKGLPPESTTVQVGISENKIDLNGIKLKDIPVIKSITGREIHQQPDGSFAIQMPMINPFYYQDPRQNVKTDMMLIAQAIKASGYDSIEMNCNFPNSEKVAMERGRQAFAACIEAGFPVDKITINVNGKPMKADELFKEHPKTYQDIMSRASKISKDYEDIKAPKTSTAPVNTVVVKQEIAALRAKQQQEERAQTQPVDEQRHGMTPNN
;
A
#
# COMPACT_ATOMS: atom_id res chain seq x y z
N MET A 1 13.07 -47.91 -28.54
CA MET A 1 12.17 -48.71 -27.69
C MET A 1 10.74 -48.19 -27.84
N ALA A 2 9.85 -48.98 -28.44
CA ALA A 2 8.50 -48.59 -28.84
C ALA A 2 7.44 -49.48 -28.16
N PHE A 3 7.32 -49.39 -26.82
CA PHE A 3 6.43 -50.30 -26.05
C PHE A 3 5.35 -49.62 -25.18
N TYR A 4 5.18 -48.29 -25.23
CA TYR A 4 4.26 -47.60 -24.30
C TYR A 4 3.03 -46.92 -24.93
N ASN A 5 2.73 -47.19 -26.21
CA ASN A 5 1.50 -46.71 -26.85
C ASN A 5 0.30 -47.68 -26.71
N SER A 6 0.45 -48.84 -26.05
CA SER A 6 -0.51 -49.95 -26.16
C SER A 6 -1.14 -50.43 -24.85
N ILE A 7 -1.00 -49.73 -23.72
CA ILE A 7 -1.83 -50.01 -22.54
C ILE A 7 -2.95 -48.96 -22.48
N PRO A 8 -4.21 -49.29 -22.82
CA PRO A 8 -5.31 -48.35 -22.77
C PRO A 8 -5.74 -48.18 -21.31
N LEU A 9 -5.06 -47.29 -20.58
CA LEU A 9 -5.50 -46.86 -19.26
C LEU A 9 -6.40 -45.63 -19.42
N ILE A 10 -7.68 -45.83 -19.14
CA ILE A 10 -8.83 -44.91 -19.33
C ILE A 10 -8.65 -43.57 -18.55
N GLY A 11 -7.67 -43.49 -17.64
CA GLY A 11 -7.39 -42.33 -16.78
C GLY A 11 -7.12 -41.01 -17.51
N LYS A 12 -6.46 -41.02 -18.68
CA LYS A 12 -6.20 -39.78 -19.45
C LYS A 12 -7.50 -39.11 -19.97
N HIS A 13 -8.57 -39.90 -20.12
CA HIS A 13 -9.88 -39.46 -20.58
C HIS A 13 -10.87 -39.19 -19.44
N LEU A 14 -10.63 -39.74 -18.24
CA LEU A 14 -11.42 -39.53 -17.03
C LEU A 14 -10.89 -38.37 -16.20
N LYS A 15 -10.75 -37.18 -16.79
CA LYS A 15 -10.18 -36.02 -16.07
C LYS A 15 -11.04 -35.64 -14.86
N SER A 16 -10.48 -35.78 -13.66
CA SER A 16 -10.98 -35.25 -12.39
C SER A 16 -10.16 -34.02 -12.03
N GLU A 17 -10.80 -32.89 -11.77
CA GLU A 17 -10.09 -31.69 -11.31
C GLU A 17 -9.96 -31.65 -9.78
N SER A 18 -10.25 -32.74 -9.06
CA SER A 18 -10.33 -32.75 -7.59
C SER A 18 -9.08 -32.22 -6.86
N ARG A 19 -7.87 -32.51 -7.36
CA ARG A 19 -6.62 -31.96 -6.80
C ARG A 19 -6.38 -30.52 -7.25
N ALA A 20 -6.56 -30.23 -8.54
CA ALA A 20 -6.39 -28.90 -9.09
C ALA A 20 -7.37 -27.87 -8.49
N LYS A 21 -8.60 -28.27 -8.16
CA LYS A 21 -9.63 -27.43 -7.51
C LYS A 21 -9.16 -26.81 -6.19
N LYS A 22 -8.23 -27.44 -5.49
CA LYS A 22 -7.64 -26.92 -4.25
C LYS A 22 -6.69 -25.76 -4.46
N TYR A 23 -6.40 -25.40 -5.71
CA TYR A 23 -5.44 -24.37 -6.08
C TYR A 23 -6.05 -23.41 -7.12
N THR A 24 -7.38 -23.36 -7.26
CA THR A 24 -8.02 -22.44 -8.21
C THR A 24 -8.20 -21.05 -7.59
N SER A 25 -8.47 -20.05 -8.43
CA SER A 25 -8.87 -18.72 -7.99
C SER A 25 -10.11 -18.73 -7.08
N GLU A 26 -11.04 -19.66 -7.30
CA GLU A 26 -12.24 -19.82 -6.47
C GLU A 26 -11.92 -20.30 -5.06
N GLU A 27 -10.93 -21.19 -4.93
CA GLU A 27 -10.45 -21.64 -3.63
C GLU A 27 -9.73 -20.51 -2.89
N PHE A 28 -8.90 -19.73 -3.59
CA PHE A 28 -8.29 -18.54 -3.00
C PHE A 28 -9.33 -17.48 -2.61
N LYS A 29 -10.44 -17.33 -3.35
CA LYS A 29 -11.58 -16.50 -2.93
C LYS A 29 -12.26 -17.05 -1.67
N ARG A 30 -12.35 -18.37 -1.52
CA ARG A 30 -12.88 -19.00 -0.30
C ARG A 30 -11.96 -18.71 0.88
N LEU A 31 -10.66 -18.92 0.71
CA LEU A 31 -9.64 -18.63 1.73
C LEU A 31 -9.60 -17.14 2.08
N GLU A 32 -9.73 -16.23 1.11
CA GLU A 32 -9.82 -14.79 1.38
C GLU A 32 -10.99 -14.48 2.31
N ARG A 33 -12.19 -14.99 2.01
CA ARG A 33 -13.36 -14.79 2.90
C ARG A 33 -13.14 -15.35 4.30
N GLU A 34 -12.37 -16.42 4.42
CA GLU A 34 -12.15 -17.14 5.67
C GLU A 34 -11.05 -16.52 6.53
N TYR A 35 -10.00 -15.98 5.90
CA TYR A 35 -8.79 -15.49 6.57
C TYR A 35 -8.57 -13.98 6.46
N ARG A 36 -9.33 -13.22 5.68
CA ARG A 36 -9.11 -11.77 5.47
C ARG A 36 -8.95 -10.94 6.74
N ASP A 37 -9.66 -11.30 7.81
CA ASP A 37 -9.60 -10.57 9.08
C ASP A 37 -8.35 -10.94 9.91
N HIS A 38 -7.64 -12.00 9.50
CA HIS A 38 -6.35 -12.43 10.05
C HIS A 38 -5.16 -11.95 9.20
N ILE A 39 -5.38 -11.35 8.03
CA ILE A 39 -4.27 -10.90 7.18
C ILE A 39 -3.70 -9.59 7.73
N GLY A 40 -2.39 -9.61 8.01
CA GLY A 40 -1.63 -8.49 8.52
C GLY A 40 -1.28 -7.40 7.51
N LEU A 41 -0.36 -6.52 7.91
CA LEU A 41 0.46 -5.69 7.03
C LEU A 41 1.93 -6.08 7.21
N PRO A 42 2.76 -6.00 6.16
CA PRO A 42 4.21 -6.20 6.29
C PRO A 42 4.83 -5.23 7.31
N GLU A 43 5.77 -5.68 8.14
CA GLU A 43 6.44 -4.86 9.18
C GLU A 43 7.15 -3.61 8.59
N ASN A 44 7.63 -3.71 7.35
CA ASN A 44 8.29 -2.62 6.63
C ASN A 44 7.32 -1.61 6.00
N SER A 45 6.00 -1.77 6.15
CA SER A 45 4.99 -0.83 5.63
C SER A 45 5.22 0.57 6.18
N THR A 46 5.28 1.59 5.33
CA THR A 46 5.51 2.99 5.71
C THR A 46 4.41 3.89 5.17
N PHE A 47 4.23 5.03 5.82
CA PHE A 47 3.38 6.10 5.33
C PHE A 47 4.11 7.42 5.48
N SER A 48 4.09 8.29 4.46
CA SER A 48 4.77 9.60 4.53
C SER A 48 4.14 10.46 5.63
N SER A 49 4.90 10.66 6.70
CA SER A 49 4.52 11.54 7.82
C SER A 49 4.89 13.00 7.57
N ASP A 50 5.74 13.27 6.58
CA ASP A 50 6.31 14.58 6.29
C ASP A 50 5.59 15.34 5.16
N ALA A 51 4.57 14.76 4.51
CA ALA A 51 3.87 15.38 3.39
C ALA A 51 3.25 16.73 3.76
N PHE A 52 2.59 16.82 4.91
CA PHE A 52 1.98 18.07 5.37
C PHE A 52 3.05 19.08 5.80
N ASP A 53 4.07 18.63 6.53
CA ASP A 53 5.15 19.53 6.99
C ASP A 53 5.97 20.10 5.82
N LYS A 54 6.19 19.33 4.75
CA LYS A 54 6.77 19.83 3.50
C LYS A 54 5.92 20.92 2.87
N LEU A 55 4.60 20.74 2.83
CA LEU A 55 3.68 21.78 2.36
C LEU A 55 3.78 23.04 3.22
N VAL A 56 3.84 22.90 4.54
CA VAL A 56 3.97 24.04 5.46
C VAL A 56 5.31 24.75 5.27
N SER A 57 6.40 24.01 5.10
CA SER A 57 7.73 24.59 4.86
C SER A 57 7.85 25.33 3.53
N SER A 58 6.98 25.02 2.56
CA SER A 58 6.93 25.66 1.24
C SER A 58 5.78 26.66 1.12
N ARG A 59 5.09 26.96 2.24
CA ARG A 59 3.94 27.86 2.28
C ARG A 59 4.35 29.31 2.00
N VAL A 60 3.44 30.06 1.40
CA VAL A 60 3.50 31.51 1.28
C VAL A 60 3.08 32.10 2.63
N ASP A 61 4.01 32.66 3.39
CA ASP A 61 3.76 33.22 4.73
C ASP A 61 4.07 34.72 4.85
N ASP A 62 4.80 35.28 3.89
CA ASP A 62 5.10 36.71 3.83
C ASP A 62 5.06 37.28 2.41
N PHE A 63 5.38 38.57 2.29
CA PHE A 63 5.38 39.29 1.02
C PHE A 63 6.50 38.86 0.04
N ARG A 64 7.54 38.17 0.51
CA ARG A 64 8.67 37.71 -0.33
C ARG A 64 8.28 36.54 -1.21
N ALA A 65 7.17 35.88 -0.88
CA ALA A 65 6.61 34.79 -1.64
C ALA A 65 5.93 35.20 -2.95
N PHE A 66 5.99 36.48 -3.34
CA PHE A 66 5.51 37.01 -4.62
C PHE A 66 6.67 37.52 -5.53
N PRO A 67 7.61 36.65 -5.94
CA PRO A 67 8.78 37.05 -6.71
C PRO A 67 8.49 37.50 -8.14
N LYS A 68 7.33 37.18 -8.72
CA LYS A 68 7.01 37.43 -10.14
C LYS A 68 5.99 38.53 -10.38
N THR A 69 5.32 38.99 -9.33
CA THR A 69 4.31 40.05 -9.46
C THR A 69 4.98 41.39 -9.80
N ASN A 70 4.66 41.92 -10.97
CA ASN A 70 5.18 43.20 -11.47
C ASN A 70 4.30 44.37 -11.06
N LEU A 71 4.93 45.48 -10.70
CA LEU A 71 4.29 46.78 -10.52
C LEU A 71 4.24 47.57 -11.84
N PRO A 72 3.36 48.59 -11.94
CA PRO A 72 3.46 49.60 -12.99
C PRO A 72 4.87 50.19 -13.03
N GLY A 73 5.56 50.07 -14.18
CA GLY A 73 6.96 50.49 -14.32
C GLY A 73 7.99 49.36 -14.26
N GLY A 74 7.58 48.10 -14.07
CA GLY A 74 8.43 46.92 -14.23
C GLY A 74 9.26 46.53 -13.00
N LEU A 75 9.08 47.21 -11.87
CA LEU A 75 9.65 46.80 -10.58
C LEU A 75 8.88 45.61 -10.01
N LEU A 76 9.56 44.73 -9.28
CA LEU A 76 8.93 43.60 -8.61
C LEU A 76 8.25 44.05 -7.31
N PHE A 77 7.07 43.49 -7.04
CA PHE A 77 6.26 43.78 -5.86
C PHE A 77 7.06 43.58 -4.57
N HIS A 78 7.70 42.42 -4.43
CA HIS A 78 8.39 42.07 -3.19
C HIS A 78 9.63 42.95 -2.94
N ASP A 79 10.35 43.35 -3.98
CA ASP A 79 11.50 44.27 -3.87
C ASP A 79 11.04 45.66 -3.44
N LYS A 80 10.01 46.20 -4.11
CA LYS A 80 9.46 47.51 -3.75
C LYS A 80 8.92 47.53 -2.33
N LEU A 81 8.18 46.50 -1.95
CA LEU A 81 7.63 46.39 -0.61
C LEU A 81 8.72 46.10 0.42
N LYS A 82 9.84 45.47 0.08
CA LYS A 82 11.00 45.32 0.98
C LYS A 82 11.67 46.66 1.27
N GLU A 83 11.75 47.55 0.28
CA GLU A 83 12.40 48.87 0.39
C GLU A 83 11.52 49.96 1.01
N ALA A 84 10.20 49.73 1.08
CA ALA A 84 9.23 50.67 1.65
C ALA A 84 9.34 50.79 3.18
N ASN A 85 10.35 51.49 3.68
CA ASN A 85 10.57 51.75 5.11
C ASN A 85 9.65 52.87 5.64
N THR A 86 8.34 52.74 5.41
CA THR A 86 7.30 53.67 5.84
C THR A 86 6.26 52.93 6.67
N THR A 87 5.46 53.67 7.45
CA THR A 87 4.33 53.11 8.21
C THR A 87 3.37 52.33 7.31
N GLU A 88 3.07 52.84 6.11
CA GLU A 88 2.23 52.14 5.15
C GLU A 88 2.87 50.85 4.62
N GLY A 89 4.18 50.86 4.37
CA GLY A 89 4.93 49.66 4.00
C GLY A 89 4.89 48.59 5.08
N ASP A 90 5.11 48.99 6.33
CA ASP A 90 5.00 48.09 7.50
C ASP A 90 3.59 47.53 7.66
N ASN A 91 2.55 48.37 7.54
CA ASN A 91 1.15 47.94 7.60
C ASN A 91 0.85 46.86 6.55
N ILE A 92 1.30 47.04 5.30
CA ILE A 92 1.06 46.05 4.25
C ILE A 92 1.81 44.74 4.51
N ARG A 93 3.06 44.79 4.99
CA ARG A 93 3.81 43.58 5.37
C ARG A 93 3.10 42.82 6.49
N ASP A 94 2.62 43.53 7.51
CA ASP A 94 1.90 42.93 8.64
C ASP A 94 0.53 42.37 8.23
N VAL A 95 -0.23 43.08 7.39
CA VAL A 95 -1.52 42.58 6.89
C VAL A 95 -1.33 41.33 6.05
N LEU A 96 -0.33 41.30 5.17
CA LEU A 96 -0.06 40.12 4.37
C LEU A 96 0.33 38.93 5.24
N SER A 97 1.29 39.07 6.14
CA SER A 97 1.79 37.95 6.94
C SER A 97 0.85 37.50 8.06
N ARG A 98 0.24 38.44 8.79
CA ARG A 98 -0.54 38.16 10.01
C ARG A 98 -2.03 38.02 9.79
N THR A 99 -2.54 38.44 8.62
CA THR A 99 -3.98 38.42 8.32
C THR A 99 -4.30 37.64 7.06
N VAL A 100 -3.72 38.00 5.91
CA VAL A 100 -4.04 37.36 4.63
C VAL A 100 -3.46 35.95 4.55
N LEU A 101 -2.18 35.82 4.87
CA LEU A 101 -1.39 34.60 4.82
C LEU A 101 -1.21 33.98 6.21
N ALA A 102 -2.11 34.27 7.15
CA ALA A 102 -2.09 33.59 8.44
C ALA A 102 -2.74 32.20 8.33
N PRO A 103 -2.11 31.14 8.88
CA PRO A 103 -2.76 29.85 8.97
C PRO A 103 -4.03 29.92 9.84
N THR A 104 -5.15 29.44 9.32
CA THR A 104 -6.40 29.31 10.07
C THR A 104 -6.28 28.21 11.14
N GLU A 105 -7.12 28.29 12.18
CA GLU A 105 -7.13 27.25 13.23
C GLU A 105 -7.52 25.87 12.69
N LYS A 106 -8.39 25.81 11.68
CA LYS A 106 -8.72 24.56 10.97
C LYS A 106 -7.49 23.96 10.29
N PHE A 107 -6.70 24.78 9.60
CA PHE A 107 -5.47 24.34 8.94
C PHE A 107 -4.45 23.82 9.96
N LYS A 108 -4.19 24.56 11.04
CA LYS A 108 -3.27 24.15 12.13
C LYS A 108 -3.73 22.84 12.78
N THR A 109 -5.03 22.71 13.03
CA THR A 109 -5.61 21.48 13.60
C THR A 109 -5.45 20.30 12.66
N ALA A 110 -5.67 20.49 11.36
CA ALA A 110 -5.48 19.45 10.35
C ALA A 110 -4.01 19.03 10.22
N GLN A 111 -3.08 20.00 10.20
CA GLN A 111 -1.64 19.72 10.22
C GLN A 111 -1.28 18.84 11.43
N LYS A 112 -1.64 19.30 12.63
CA LYS A 112 -1.37 18.58 13.87
C LYS A 112 -1.95 17.16 13.84
N ASN A 113 -3.21 17.02 13.44
CA ASN A 113 -3.86 15.72 13.36
C ASN A 113 -3.21 14.79 12.34
N PHE A 114 -2.75 15.32 11.20
CA PHE A 114 -2.07 14.53 10.19
C PHE A 114 -0.68 14.07 10.66
N THR A 115 0.18 15.00 11.11
CA THR A 115 1.54 14.70 11.58
C THR A 115 1.52 13.75 12.79
N GLU A 116 0.64 13.98 13.77
CA GLU A 116 0.52 13.10 14.93
C GLU A 116 -0.02 11.72 14.55
N SER A 117 -1.06 11.61 13.72
CA SER A 117 -1.58 10.29 13.30
C SER A 117 -0.54 9.49 12.52
N THR A 118 0.16 10.13 11.60
CA THR A 118 1.17 9.45 10.78
C THR A 118 2.37 9.01 11.60
N SER A 119 2.74 9.75 12.65
CA SER A 119 3.79 9.34 13.60
C SER A 119 3.44 8.04 14.35
N THR A 120 2.15 7.80 14.62
CA THR A 120 1.68 6.58 15.29
C THR A 120 1.53 5.38 14.35
N PHE A 121 1.68 5.56 13.03
CA PHE A 121 1.42 4.52 12.03
C PHE A 121 2.15 3.20 12.31
N LYS A 122 3.44 3.27 12.66
CA LYS A 122 4.26 2.08 12.96
C LYS A 122 3.81 1.33 14.21
N GLU A 123 3.28 2.03 15.22
CA GLU A 123 2.71 1.38 16.40
C GLU A 123 1.36 0.74 16.06
N LEU A 124 0.53 1.42 15.27
CA LEU A 124 -0.74 0.87 14.79
C LEU A 124 -0.55 -0.39 13.96
N THR A 125 0.51 -0.50 13.14
CA THR A 125 0.77 -1.72 12.38
C THR A 125 1.00 -2.95 13.26
N LYS A 126 1.50 -2.77 14.49
CA LYS A 126 1.72 -3.89 15.44
C LYS A 126 0.42 -4.43 16.03
N LEU A 127 -0.66 -3.66 15.96
CA LEU A 127 -1.97 -4.04 16.46
C LEU A 127 -2.80 -4.82 15.42
N ILE A 128 -2.29 -4.97 14.20
CA ILE A 128 -2.91 -5.75 13.14
C ILE A 128 -2.37 -7.20 13.19
N PRO A 129 -3.23 -8.23 13.06
CA PRO A 129 -4.71 -8.15 12.95
C PRO A 129 -5.43 -8.13 14.31
N SER A 130 -4.71 -8.20 15.42
CA SER A 130 -5.26 -8.47 16.76
C SER A 130 -6.39 -7.54 17.22
N LYS A 131 -6.36 -6.26 16.84
CA LYS A 131 -7.30 -5.22 17.30
C LYS A 131 -8.14 -4.64 16.17
N PHE A 132 -7.55 -4.52 14.98
CA PHE A 132 -8.23 -4.05 13.77
C PHE A 132 -7.51 -4.62 12.54
N ARG A 133 -8.17 -4.55 11.39
CA ARG A 133 -7.67 -5.14 10.15
C ARG A 133 -6.77 -4.16 9.41
N ALA A 134 -5.94 -4.68 8.51
CA ALA A 134 -5.14 -3.88 7.59
C ALA A 134 -5.96 -2.80 6.86
N GLN A 135 -7.16 -3.17 6.40
CA GLN A 135 -8.07 -2.28 5.69
C GLN A 135 -8.58 -1.11 6.56
N ASP A 136 -8.76 -1.34 7.87
CA ASP A 136 -9.24 -0.31 8.78
C ASP A 136 -8.16 0.78 8.97
N LEU A 137 -6.88 0.37 9.08
CA LEU A 137 -5.77 1.31 9.13
C LEU A 137 -5.60 2.06 7.81
N VAL A 138 -5.59 1.36 6.67
CA VAL A 138 -5.48 1.98 5.33
C VAL A 138 -6.61 2.98 5.08
N GLY A 139 -7.85 2.61 5.41
CA GLY A 139 -9.00 3.51 5.31
C GLY A 139 -8.88 4.74 6.21
N THR A 140 -8.37 4.57 7.43
CA THR A 140 -8.11 5.69 8.35
C THR A 140 -7.04 6.63 7.79
N MET A 141 -5.95 6.10 7.23
CA MET A 141 -4.91 6.93 6.58
C MET A 141 -5.45 7.70 5.37
N LYS A 142 -6.39 7.11 4.63
CA LYS A 142 -7.09 7.79 3.53
C LYS A 142 -7.97 8.93 4.05
N GLU A 143 -8.79 8.67 5.07
CA GLU A 143 -9.64 9.73 5.66
C GLU A 143 -8.81 10.89 6.20
N LEU A 144 -7.69 10.62 6.88
CA LEU A 144 -6.77 11.64 7.37
C LEU A 144 -6.14 12.45 6.22
N THR A 145 -5.80 11.80 5.11
CA THR A 145 -5.33 12.48 3.89
C THR A 145 -6.41 13.38 3.30
N ASP A 146 -7.64 12.90 3.21
CA ASP A 146 -8.76 13.65 2.65
C ASP A 146 -9.11 14.88 3.52
N ASP A 147 -9.12 14.72 4.84
CA ASP A 147 -9.35 15.79 5.81
C ASP A 147 -8.24 16.86 5.74
N ALA A 148 -6.97 16.43 5.67
CA ALA A 148 -5.83 17.31 5.48
C ALA A 148 -5.93 18.10 4.16
N ARG A 149 -6.23 17.40 3.06
CA ARG A 149 -6.41 18.00 1.73
C ARG A 149 -7.53 19.05 1.73
N LYS A 150 -8.66 18.74 2.38
CA LYS A 150 -9.77 19.67 2.52
C LYS A 150 -9.36 20.93 3.28
N ALA A 151 -8.64 20.79 4.39
CA ALA A 151 -8.16 21.92 5.18
C ALA A 151 -7.15 22.78 4.41
N ILE A 152 -6.29 22.18 3.59
CA ILE A 152 -5.38 22.89 2.69
C ILE A 152 -6.19 23.73 1.68
N ILE A 153 -7.19 23.14 1.02
CA ILE A 153 -8.03 23.86 0.05
C ILE A 153 -8.81 25.00 0.72
N GLU A 154 -9.38 24.77 1.91
CA GLU A 154 -10.07 25.81 2.68
C GLU A 154 -9.12 26.95 3.05
N GLN A 155 -7.87 26.65 3.45
CA GLN A 155 -6.84 27.64 3.76
C GLN A 155 -6.46 28.46 2.51
N GLN A 156 -6.23 27.79 1.38
CA GLN A 156 -5.86 28.43 0.11
C GLN A 156 -6.98 29.37 -0.38
N ALA A 157 -8.23 28.92 -0.30
CA ALA A 157 -9.39 29.75 -0.62
C ALA A 157 -9.52 30.97 0.31
N HIS A 158 -9.25 30.79 1.61
CA HIS A 158 -9.25 31.86 2.60
C HIS A 158 -8.21 32.94 2.27
N GLU A 159 -6.97 32.54 1.93
CA GLU A 159 -5.90 33.49 1.59
C GLU A 159 -6.27 34.35 0.37
N ILE A 160 -6.84 33.74 -0.67
CA ILE A 160 -7.31 34.45 -1.88
C ILE A 160 -8.46 35.40 -1.54
N GLN A 161 -9.42 34.96 -0.72
CA GLN A 161 -10.54 35.78 -0.29
C GLN A 161 -10.07 36.98 0.53
N MET A 162 -9.19 36.76 1.51
CA MET A 162 -8.65 37.82 2.36
C MET A 162 -7.84 38.83 1.53
N LEU A 163 -7.06 38.37 0.55
CA LEU A 163 -6.33 39.26 -0.34
C LEU A 163 -7.30 40.15 -1.14
N LYS A 164 -8.37 39.57 -1.69
CA LYS A 164 -9.42 40.30 -2.42
C LYS A 164 -10.13 41.32 -1.52
N GLU A 165 -10.48 40.94 -0.28
CA GLU A 165 -11.21 41.81 0.64
C GLU A 165 -10.36 42.96 1.17
N LYS A 166 -9.10 42.68 1.53
CA LYS A 166 -8.18 43.66 2.13
C LYS A 166 -7.65 44.67 1.11
N LEU A 167 -7.61 44.30 -0.17
CA LEU A 167 -7.17 45.14 -1.27
C LEU A 167 -8.30 45.49 -2.26
N ASP A 168 -9.57 45.44 -1.83
CA ASP A 168 -10.74 45.80 -2.65
C ASP A 168 -10.80 47.33 -2.86
N PRO A 169 -10.57 47.85 -4.08
CA PRO A 169 -10.59 49.29 -4.34
C PRO A 169 -11.94 49.95 -4.08
N GLN A 170 -13.05 49.19 -4.10
CA GLN A 170 -14.40 49.73 -3.82
C GLN A 170 -14.62 50.01 -2.33
N LYS A 171 -13.75 49.48 -1.46
CA LYS A 171 -13.83 49.64 -0.01
C LYS A 171 -12.73 50.54 0.55
N GLU A 172 -12.09 51.32 -0.31
CA GLU A 172 -11.06 52.28 0.11
C GLU A 172 -11.60 53.23 1.18
N GLY A 173 -10.84 53.43 2.25
CA GLY A 173 -11.24 54.25 3.40
C GLY A 173 -12.19 53.58 4.40
N GLN A 174 -12.66 52.35 4.14
CA GLN A 174 -13.42 51.56 5.12
C GLN A 174 -12.48 50.89 6.13
N ALA A 175 -12.96 50.72 7.38
CA ALA A 175 -12.19 50.07 8.43
C ALA A 175 -11.78 48.64 8.02
N GLY A 176 -10.48 48.35 8.13
CA GLY A 176 -9.92 47.03 7.81
C GLY A 176 -9.68 46.78 6.32
N ASN A 177 -9.80 47.79 5.45
CA ASN A 177 -9.30 47.81 4.08
C ASN A 177 -7.98 48.59 4.02
N TYR A 178 -7.04 48.14 3.19
CA TYR A 178 -5.65 48.63 3.16
C TYR A 178 -5.25 49.21 1.80
N VAL A 179 -6.21 49.53 0.93
CA VAL A 179 -5.93 50.05 -0.43
C VAL A 179 -5.10 51.32 -0.41
N SER A 180 -5.37 52.26 0.49
CA SER A 180 -4.62 53.52 0.56
C SER A 180 -3.16 53.31 0.99
N ASP A 181 -2.92 52.44 1.97
CA ASP A 181 -1.56 52.07 2.40
C ASP A 181 -0.85 51.30 1.29
N PHE A 182 -1.56 50.42 0.59
CA PHE A 182 -1.04 49.65 -0.54
C PHE A 182 -0.60 50.55 -1.69
N LYS A 183 -1.43 51.55 -2.06
CA LYS A 183 -1.07 52.55 -3.07
C LYS A 183 0.18 53.33 -2.68
N LYS A 184 0.23 53.85 -1.45
CA LYS A 184 1.36 54.66 -0.98
C LYS A 184 2.65 53.85 -0.89
N ALA A 185 2.59 52.65 -0.33
CA ALA A 185 3.76 51.77 -0.16
C ALA A 185 4.38 51.39 -1.52
N LEU A 186 3.55 51.17 -2.53
CA LEU A 186 4.00 50.70 -3.84
C LEU A 186 4.13 51.83 -4.89
N GLY A 187 3.65 53.04 -4.58
CA GLY A 187 3.64 54.17 -5.51
C GLY A 187 2.60 54.06 -6.63
N LEU A 188 1.45 53.42 -6.36
CA LEU A 188 0.36 53.25 -7.33
C LEU A 188 -0.48 54.52 -7.42
N LYS A 189 -0.87 54.89 -8.65
CA LYS A 189 -1.52 56.16 -8.97
C LYS A 189 -3.04 56.13 -8.80
N ASP A 190 -3.66 54.98 -9.07
CA ASP A 190 -5.11 54.85 -9.11
C ASP A 190 -5.59 53.44 -8.72
N ASN A 191 -6.92 53.27 -8.67
CA ASN A 191 -7.57 52.01 -8.31
C ASN A 191 -7.40 50.93 -9.39
N ASP A 192 -7.14 51.30 -10.64
CA ASP A 192 -6.91 50.33 -11.73
C ASP A 192 -5.53 49.70 -11.59
N GLU A 193 -4.51 50.47 -11.21
CA GLU A 193 -3.18 49.96 -10.88
C GLU A 193 -3.22 49.04 -9.66
N VAL A 194 -3.98 49.38 -8.61
CA VAL A 194 -4.22 48.49 -7.45
C VAL A 194 -4.83 47.18 -7.91
N LYS A 195 -5.89 47.24 -8.70
CA LYS A 195 -6.58 46.04 -9.19
C LYS A 195 -5.65 45.13 -9.98
N LYS A 196 -4.82 45.69 -10.88
CA LYS A 196 -3.84 44.92 -11.68
C LYS A 196 -2.80 44.23 -10.81
N VAL A 197 -2.25 44.94 -9.81
CA VAL A 197 -1.25 44.35 -8.90
C VAL A 197 -1.90 43.26 -8.05
N THR A 198 -3.10 43.49 -7.51
CA THR A 198 -3.85 42.49 -6.75
C THR A 198 -4.17 41.25 -7.59
N GLU A 199 -4.56 41.40 -8.85
CA GLU A 199 -4.75 40.29 -9.78
C GLU A 199 -3.45 39.50 -10.04
N GLY A 200 -2.31 40.20 -10.12
CA GLY A 200 -0.98 39.57 -10.20
C GLY A 200 -0.64 38.73 -8.96
N LEU A 201 -0.85 39.30 -7.77
CA LEU A 201 -0.64 38.59 -6.50
C LEU A 201 -1.53 37.36 -6.38
N ILE A 202 -2.82 37.49 -6.74
CA ILE A 202 -3.79 36.37 -6.74
C ILE A 202 -3.31 35.27 -7.68
N LYS A 203 -2.91 35.62 -8.91
CA LYS A 203 -2.45 34.63 -9.90
C LYS A 203 -1.21 33.88 -9.42
N GLU A 204 -0.23 34.58 -8.85
CA GLU A 204 0.99 33.96 -8.33
C GLU A 204 0.70 33.07 -7.10
N LEU A 205 -0.25 33.48 -6.26
CA LEU A 205 -0.72 32.69 -5.13
C LEU A 205 -1.43 31.41 -5.59
N GLU A 206 -2.31 31.50 -6.59
CA GLU A 206 -2.99 30.34 -7.21
C GLU A 206 -2.00 29.37 -7.85
N GLU A 207 -0.98 29.87 -8.55
CA GLU A 207 0.10 29.04 -9.13
C GLU A 207 0.87 28.28 -8.02
N THR A 208 1.16 28.96 -6.92
CA THR A 208 1.88 28.39 -5.78
C THR A 208 1.03 27.37 -5.03
N HIS A 209 -0.23 27.69 -4.76
CA HIS A 209 -1.23 26.80 -4.15
C HIS A 209 -1.38 25.51 -4.94
N LYS A 210 -1.46 25.60 -6.27
CA LYS A 210 -1.54 24.44 -7.15
C LYS A 210 -0.30 23.55 -7.05
N LYS A 211 0.89 24.14 -6.96
CA LYS A 211 2.15 23.39 -6.79
C LYS A 211 2.19 22.67 -5.44
N GLN A 212 1.90 23.38 -4.35
CA GLN A 212 1.85 22.81 -2.99
C GLN A 212 0.86 21.66 -2.87
N LEU A 213 -0.37 21.85 -3.36
CA LEU A 213 -1.40 20.82 -3.34
C LEU A 213 -1.00 19.63 -4.22
N GLY A 214 -0.39 19.86 -5.38
CA GLY A 214 0.10 18.80 -6.25
C GLY A 214 1.21 17.95 -5.62
N GLU A 215 2.13 18.57 -4.88
CA GLU A 215 3.19 17.86 -4.13
C GLU A 215 2.61 17.04 -2.97
N PHE A 216 1.64 17.60 -2.23
CA PHE A 216 0.92 16.90 -1.18
C PHE A 216 0.13 15.69 -1.71
N ASP A 217 -0.68 15.89 -2.76
CA ASP A 217 -1.49 14.86 -3.41
C ASP A 217 -0.59 13.72 -3.93
N LYS A 218 0.57 14.06 -4.52
CA LYS A 218 1.55 13.07 -4.99
C LYS A 218 2.14 12.25 -3.85
N SER A 219 2.66 12.88 -2.80
CA SER A 219 3.31 12.20 -1.68
C SER A 219 2.36 11.25 -0.93
N THR A 220 1.13 11.71 -0.70
CA THR A 220 0.11 10.92 0.00
C THR A 220 -0.45 9.79 -0.88
N SER A 221 -0.67 10.04 -2.18
CA SER A 221 -1.09 8.99 -3.12
C SER A 221 -0.03 7.90 -3.30
N GLU A 222 1.25 8.27 -3.39
CA GLU A 222 2.35 7.30 -3.43
C GLU A 222 2.39 6.44 -2.16
N SER A 223 2.21 7.05 -0.99
CA SER A 223 2.15 6.34 0.29
C SER A 223 0.95 5.38 0.39
N LEU A 224 -0.25 5.83 0.01
CA LEU A 224 -1.45 4.98 -0.03
C LEU A 224 -1.28 3.81 -1.01
N ASN A 225 -0.72 4.08 -2.20
CA ASN A 225 -0.45 3.03 -3.18
C ASN A 225 0.57 2.00 -2.69
N GLN A 226 1.61 2.43 -1.97
CA GLN A 226 2.55 1.51 -1.33
C GLN A 226 1.87 0.64 -0.27
N LEU A 227 0.98 1.21 0.55
CA LEU A 227 0.21 0.42 1.53
C LEU A 227 -0.73 -0.58 0.86
N HIS A 228 -1.43 -0.19 -0.21
CA HIS A 228 -2.27 -1.11 -0.97
C HIS A 228 -1.46 -2.26 -1.58
N LYS A 229 -0.28 -1.97 -2.14
CA LYS A 229 0.63 -3.01 -2.67
C LYS A 229 1.14 -3.93 -1.57
N ALA A 230 1.55 -3.37 -0.42
CA ALA A 230 2.02 -4.13 0.73
C ALA A 230 0.92 -5.06 1.26
N SER A 231 -0.30 -4.56 1.41
CA SER A 231 -1.47 -5.35 1.81
C SER A 231 -1.79 -6.47 0.80
N ALA A 232 -1.79 -6.17 -0.51
CA ALA A 232 -2.05 -7.18 -1.54
C ALA A 232 -0.98 -8.28 -1.59
N SER A 233 0.29 -7.90 -1.35
CA SER A 233 1.40 -8.85 -1.25
C SER A 233 1.25 -9.75 -0.03
N GLU A 234 0.96 -9.18 1.15
CA GLU A 234 0.73 -9.95 2.37
C GLU A 234 -0.46 -10.90 2.22
N SER A 235 -1.56 -10.43 1.63
CA SER A 235 -2.72 -11.28 1.34
C SER A 235 -2.35 -12.46 0.43
N SER A 236 -1.60 -12.20 -0.64
CA SER A 236 -1.21 -13.26 -1.58
C SER A 236 -0.34 -14.32 -0.90
N GLU A 237 0.63 -13.90 -0.10
CA GLU A 237 1.50 -14.78 0.67
C GLU A 237 0.72 -15.56 1.73
N TYR A 238 -0.08 -14.87 2.56
CA TYR A 238 -0.87 -15.49 3.62
C TYR A 238 -1.84 -16.53 3.06
N LEU A 239 -2.57 -16.22 1.99
CA LEU A 239 -3.54 -17.14 1.39
C LEU A 239 -2.85 -18.37 0.78
N PHE A 240 -1.65 -18.20 0.23
CA PHE A 240 -0.85 -19.33 -0.22
C PHE A 240 -0.43 -20.23 0.95
N LEU A 241 0.04 -19.66 2.06
CA LEU A 241 0.38 -20.43 3.26
C LEU A 241 -0.84 -21.14 3.87
N ALA A 242 -1.99 -20.46 3.94
CA ALA A 242 -3.25 -21.05 4.38
C ALA A 242 -3.66 -22.22 3.49
N ASN A 243 -3.49 -22.07 2.17
CA ASN A 243 -3.75 -23.15 1.23
C ASN A 243 -2.87 -24.39 1.49
N LEU A 244 -1.58 -24.19 1.75
CA LEU A 244 -0.66 -25.27 2.13
C LEU A 244 -1.07 -25.95 3.43
N TYR A 245 -1.47 -25.16 4.45
CA TYR A 245 -1.91 -25.65 5.75
C TYR A 245 -3.15 -26.57 5.66
N GLU A 246 -4.14 -26.19 4.84
CA GLU A 246 -5.37 -26.96 4.70
C GLU A 246 -5.18 -28.22 3.85
N ASN A 247 -4.32 -28.16 2.84
CA ASN A 247 -4.25 -29.19 1.81
C ASN A 247 -3.09 -30.20 1.95
N ASN A 248 -2.11 -29.95 2.82
CA ASN A 248 -0.99 -30.86 3.04
C ASN A 248 -0.63 -31.00 4.54
N LYS A 249 -0.62 -32.25 5.04
CA LYS A 249 -0.34 -32.56 6.45
C LYS A 249 1.09 -32.24 6.89
N GLU A 250 2.08 -32.46 6.03
CA GLU A 250 3.49 -32.12 6.33
C GLU A 250 3.69 -30.61 6.34
N MET A 251 3.04 -29.89 5.42
CA MET A 251 3.04 -28.43 5.42
C MET A 251 2.37 -27.85 6.65
N ARG A 252 1.24 -28.41 7.07
CA ARG A 252 0.57 -28.06 8.34
C ARG A 252 1.54 -28.13 9.51
N GLN A 253 2.20 -29.27 9.70
CA GLN A 253 3.18 -29.46 10.79
C GLN A 253 4.37 -28.50 10.69
N THR A 254 4.80 -28.16 9.48
CA THR A 254 5.90 -27.21 9.24
C THR A 254 5.47 -25.80 9.65
N LEU A 255 4.27 -25.37 9.24
CA LEU A 255 3.71 -24.06 9.57
C LEU A 255 3.43 -23.91 11.07
N GLU A 256 2.89 -24.95 11.72
CA GLU A 256 2.71 -24.97 13.19
C GLU A 256 4.03 -24.79 13.94
N LYS A 257 5.13 -25.41 13.47
CA LYS A 257 6.47 -25.22 14.05
C LYS A 257 7.01 -23.81 13.83
N LEU A 258 6.83 -23.25 12.64
CA LEU A 258 7.25 -21.87 12.33
C LEU A 258 6.46 -20.87 13.17
N TYR A 259 5.16 -21.06 13.30
CA TYR A 259 4.30 -20.26 14.16
C TYR A 259 4.77 -20.27 15.62
N ALA A 260 5.04 -21.45 16.18
CA ALA A 260 5.52 -21.57 17.55
C ALA A 260 6.85 -20.82 17.79
N LYS A 261 7.78 -20.88 16.82
CA LYS A 261 9.03 -20.10 16.88
C LYS A 261 8.79 -18.60 16.82
N GLU A 262 7.86 -18.15 15.98
CA GLU A 262 7.55 -16.73 15.84
C GLU A 262 6.89 -16.16 17.11
N ARG A 263 6.01 -16.92 17.77
CA ARG A 263 5.47 -16.55 19.08
C ARG A 263 6.56 -16.40 20.14
N GLN A 264 7.53 -17.33 20.18
CA GLN A 264 8.68 -17.25 21.09
C GLN A 264 9.51 -15.99 20.80
N ARG A 265 9.78 -15.68 19.53
CA ARG A 265 10.48 -14.45 19.13
C ARG A 265 9.77 -13.19 19.62
N LYS A 266 8.43 -13.17 19.57
CA LYS A 266 7.59 -12.07 20.04
C LYS A 266 7.40 -12.02 21.56
N GLY A 267 8.00 -12.95 22.32
CA GLY A 267 7.83 -13.04 23.77
C GLY A 267 6.40 -13.39 24.19
N LEU A 268 5.60 -13.96 23.29
CA LEU A 268 4.24 -14.39 23.59
C LEU A 268 4.28 -15.74 24.31
N PRO A 269 3.38 -15.99 25.28
CA PRO A 269 3.34 -17.27 25.98
C PRO A 269 3.12 -18.43 24.99
N PRO A 270 3.67 -19.63 25.30
CA PRO A 270 3.32 -20.86 24.58
C PRO A 270 1.80 -21.01 24.59
N GLU A 271 1.21 -21.64 23.56
CA GLU A 271 -0.23 -21.90 23.60
C GLU A 271 -0.58 -22.62 24.90
N SER A 272 -1.46 -22.01 25.70
CA SER A 272 -2.21 -22.76 26.69
C SER A 272 -3.08 -23.75 25.92
N THR A 273 -3.19 -24.99 26.40
CA THR A 273 -4.17 -26.01 25.96
C THR A 273 -5.63 -25.56 26.03
N THR A 274 -5.89 -24.33 26.46
CA THR A 274 -7.13 -23.60 26.33
C THR A 274 -7.10 -22.70 25.08
N VAL A 275 -7.93 -23.08 24.10
CA VAL A 275 -8.35 -22.28 22.95
C VAL A 275 -8.74 -20.88 23.45
N GLN A 276 -7.99 -19.85 23.07
CA GLN A 276 -8.45 -18.47 23.26
C GLN A 276 -9.43 -18.10 22.16
N VAL A 277 -10.57 -17.56 22.60
CA VAL A 277 -11.69 -17.13 21.76
C VAL A 277 -11.25 -15.99 20.84
N GLY A 278 -11.06 -16.36 19.57
CA GLY A 278 -11.06 -15.51 18.38
C GLY A 278 -11.52 -16.40 17.22
N ILE A 279 -12.53 -15.97 16.46
CA ILE A 279 -13.46 -16.78 15.65
C ILE A 279 -12.77 -17.81 14.74
N SER A 280 -12.54 -19.03 15.26
CA SER A 280 -12.83 -20.38 14.70
C SER A 280 -11.87 -21.43 15.26
N GLU A 281 -12.42 -22.52 15.81
CA GLU A 281 -11.72 -23.58 16.57
C GLU A 281 -10.71 -24.42 15.77
N ASN A 282 -10.38 -24.07 14.52
CA ASN A 282 -9.49 -24.86 13.64
C ASN A 282 -8.55 -24.02 12.75
N LYS A 283 -8.43 -22.70 12.95
CA LYS A 283 -7.58 -21.84 12.12
C LYS A 283 -6.30 -21.47 12.83
N ILE A 284 -5.17 -21.58 12.13
CA ILE A 284 -3.88 -21.09 12.59
C ILE A 284 -3.71 -19.62 12.20
N ASP A 285 -3.11 -18.84 13.10
CA ASP A 285 -2.61 -17.50 12.79
C ASP A 285 -1.26 -17.64 12.06
N LEU A 286 -1.20 -17.27 10.78
CA LEU A 286 0.03 -17.36 9.98
C LEU A 286 0.81 -16.04 9.93
N ASN A 287 0.42 -15.04 10.73
CA ASN A 287 1.08 -13.73 10.70
C ASN A 287 2.54 -13.82 11.16
N GLY A 288 3.42 -13.22 10.36
CA GLY A 288 4.87 -13.21 10.59
C GLY A 288 5.61 -14.42 10.02
N ILE A 289 4.91 -15.44 9.52
CA ILE A 289 5.54 -16.53 8.76
C ILE A 289 5.68 -16.08 7.31
N LYS A 290 6.88 -16.21 6.74
CA LYS A 290 7.14 -15.89 5.34
C LYS A 290 7.38 -17.13 4.51
N LEU A 291 7.04 -17.07 3.22
CA LEU A 291 7.24 -18.16 2.27
C LEU A 291 8.72 -18.55 2.19
N LYS A 292 9.63 -17.57 2.29
CA LYS A 292 11.08 -17.79 2.37
C LYS A 292 11.55 -18.62 3.58
N ASP A 293 10.73 -18.74 4.62
CA ASP A 293 11.04 -19.54 5.81
C ASP A 293 10.73 -21.03 5.58
N ILE A 294 10.17 -21.37 4.41
CA ILE A 294 9.79 -22.71 3.99
C ILE A 294 10.69 -23.16 2.82
N PRO A 295 11.86 -23.75 3.10
CA PRO A 295 12.82 -24.12 2.04
C PRO A 295 12.30 -25.23 1.12
N VAL A 296 11.36 -26.06 1.61
CA VAL A 296 10.76 -27.16 0.86
C VAL A 296 9.25 -27.14 1.01
N ILE A 297 8.54 -26.96 -0.11
CA ILE A 297 7.08 -27.03 -0.18
C ILE A 297 6.69 -28.44 -0.62
N LYS A 298 5.83 -29.09 0.16
CA LYS A 298 5.28 -30.41 -0.16
C LYS A 298 3.97 -30.25 -0.90
N SER A 299 3.91 -30.74 -2.14
CA SER A 299 2.69 -30.72 -2.94
C SER A 299 1.70 -31.80 -2.48
N ILE A 300 0.43 -31.68 -2.89
CA ILE A 300 -0.59 -32.71 -2.60
C ILE A 300 -0.30 -34.06 -3.27
N THR A 301 0.61 -34.10 -4.25
CA THR A 301 1.05 -35.33 -4.91
C THR A 301 2.22 -35.99 -4.17
N GLY A 302 2.72 -35.36 -3.09
CA GLY A 302 3.87 -35.80 -2.32
C GLY A 302 5.21 -35.37 -2.92
N ARG A 303 5.22 -34.45 -3.90
CA ARG A 303 6.45 -33.94 -4.49
C ARG A 303 7.03 -32.83 -3.65
N GLU A 304 8.36 -32.78 -3.63
CA GLU A 304 9.12 -31.70 -3.02
C GLU A 304 9.40 -30.63 -4.06
N ILE A 305 9.02 -29.40 -3.73
CA ILE A 305 9.37 -28.19 -4.46
C ILE A 305 10.40 -27.47 -3.60
N HIS A 306 11.62 -27.37 -4.11
CA HIS A 306 12.72 -26.72 -3.40
C HIS A 306 12.80 -25.26 -3.81
N GLN A 307 12.82 -24.37 -2.84
CA GLN A 307 13.18 -22.99 -3.06
C GLN A 307 14.70 -22.87 -3.19
N GLN A 308 15.15 -22.21 -4.24
CA GLN A 308 16.56 -21.98 -4.52
C GLN A 308 17.02 -20.65 -3.92
N PRO A 309 18.33 -20.46 -3.66
CA PRO A 309 18.86 -19.21 -3.12
C PRO A 309 18.60 -17.97 -3.99
N ASP A 310 18.41 -18.16 -5.30
CA ASP A 310 18.09 -17.10 -6.26
C ASP A 310 16.60 -16.72 -6.28
N GLY A 311 15.78 -17.34 -5.42
CA GLY A 311 14.33 -17.15 -5.36
C GLY A 311 13.53 -17.98 -6.38
N SER A 312 14.19 -18.80 -7.20
CA SER A 312 13.52 -19.74 -8.10
C SER A 312 13.00 -20.97 -7.35
N PHE A 313 12.07 -21.71 -7.97
CA PHE A 313 11.52 -22.93 -7.41
C PHE A 313 11.77 -24.10 -8.37
N ALA A 314 12.23 -25.22 -7.83
CA ALA A 314 12.54 -26.42 -8.59
C ALA A 314 11.72 -27.62 -8.11
N ILE A 315 11.14 -28.36 -9.06
CA ILE A 315 10.49 -29.65 -8.81
C ILE A 315 11.13 -30.72 -9.67
N GLN A 316 11.42 -31.88 -9.09
CA GLN A 316 11.86 -33.03 -9.87
C GLN A 316 10.67 -33.96 -10.15
N MET A 317 10.27 -34.02 -11.42
CA MET A 317 9.24 -34.96 -11.87
C MET A 317 9.85 -36.34 -12.15
N PRO A 318 9.16 -37.43 -11.77
CA PRO A 318 9.70 -38.79 -11.91
C PRO A 318 9.86 -39.15 -13.39
N MET A 319 11.00 -39.66 -13.84
CA MET A 319 11.17 -40.00 -15.27
C MET A 319 10.18 -41.09 -15.73
N ILE A 320 9.92 -42.09 -14.88
CA ILE A 320 9.05 -43.23 -15.18
C ILE A 320 8.06 -43.40 -14.02
N ASN A 321 6.86 -42.84 -14.17
CA ASN A 321 5.75 -43.09 -13.26
C ASN A 321 4.40 -42.90 -13.98
N PRO A 322 3.84 -43.97 -14.59
CA PRO A 322 2.58 -43.88 -15.32
C PRO A 322 1.41 -43.45 -14.43
N PHE A 323 1.38 -43.86 -13.16
CA PHE A 323 0.35 -43.44 -12.21
C PHE A 323 0.39 -41.94 -11.91
N TYR A 324 1.56 -41.32 -11.95
CA TYR A 324 1.70 -39.87 -11.81
C TYR A 324 1.29 -39.12 -13.08
N TYR A 325 1.73 -39.59 -14.24
CA TYR A 325 1.51 -38.88 -15.52
C TYR A 325 0.14 -39.09 -16.15
N GLN A 326 -0.51 -40.22 -15.87
CA GLN A 326 -1.83 -40.57 -16.36
C GLN A 326 -2.89 -40.47 -15.26
N ASP A 327 -2.55 -39.92 -14.10
CA ASP A 327 -3.50 -39.72 -13.00
C ASP A 327 -4.68 -38.89 -13.53
N PRO A 328 -5.92 -39.40 -13.45
CA PRO A 328 -7.09 -38.65 -13.84
C PRO A 328 -7.20 -37.32 -13.06
N ARG A 329 -6.58 -37.20 -11.88
CA ARG A 329 -6.52 -35.99 -11.04
C ARG A 329 -5.54 -34.91 -11.51
N GLN A 330 -4.85 -35.11 -12.63
CA GLN A 330 -3.92 -34.14 -13.25
C GLN A 330 -2.74 -33.69 -12.36
N ASN A 331 -1.99 -34.66 -11.81
CA ASN A 331 -0.90 -34.40 -10.86
C ASN A 331 0.15 -33.40 -11.39
N VAL A 332 0.58 -33.56 -12.64
CA VAL A 332 1.59 -32.66 -13.24
C VAL A 332 1.14 -31.20 -13.26
N LYS A 333 -0.07 -30.93 -13.76
CA LYS A 333 -0.62 -29.56 -13.81
C LYS A 333 -0.78 -29.00 -12.39
N THR A 334 -1.22 -29.84 -11.45
CA THR A 334 -1.41 -29.48 -10.04
C THR A 334 -0.09 -29.01 -9.41
N ASP A 335 0.99 -29.78 -9.59
CA ASP A 335 2.29 -29.44 -9.04
C ASP A 335 2.89 -28.19 -9.70
N MET A 336 2.75 -28.04 -11.03
CA MET A 336 3.15 -26.81 -11.73
C MET A 336 2.36 -25.59 -11.26
N MET A 337 1.06 -25.73 -11.01
CA MET A 337 0.21 -24.63 -10.53
C MET A 337 0.61 -24.20 -9.13
N LEU A 338 0.96 -25.15 -8.25
CA LEU A 338 1.46 -24.82 -6.92
C LEU A 338 2.78 -24.02 -6.98
N ILE A 339 3.68 -24.35 -7.91
CA ILE A 339 4.92 -23.58 -8.14
C ILE A 339 4.61 -22.18 -8.66
N ALA A 340 3.71 -22.07 -9.64
CA ALA A 340 3.30 -20.77 -10.16
C ALA A 340 2.68 -19.90 -9.05
N GLN A 341 1.86 -20.49 -8.18
CA GLN A 341 1.31 -19.80 -7.02
C GLN A 341 2.36 -19.38 -6.01
N ALA A 342 3.40 -20.20 -5.77
CA ALA A 342 4.52 -19.82 -4.91
C ALA A 342 5.28 -18.60 -5.48
N ILE A 343 5.52 -18.56 -6.80
CA ILE A 343 6.10 -17.39 -7.48
C ILE A 343 5.20 -16.16 -7.32
N LYS A 344 3.89 -16.32 -7.53
CA LYS A 344 2.92 -15.22 -7.39
C LYS A 344 2.85 -14.69 -5.95
N ALA A 345 2.84 -15.59 -4.97
CA ALA A 345 2.87 -15.31 -3.54
C ALA A 345 4.18 -14.63 -3.10
N SER A 346 5.27 -14.90 -3.81
CA SER A 346 6.56 -14.20 -3.63
C SER A 346 6.56 -12.77 -4.21
N GLY A 347 5.46 -12.31 -4.81
CA GLY A 347 5.29 -10.94 -5.31
C GLY A 347 5.64 -10.73 -6.78
N TYR A 348 5.92 -11.78 -7.55
CA TYR A 348 6.24 -11.64 -8.98
C TYR A 348 4.99 -11.56 -9.85
N ASP A 349 4.99 -10.63 -10.81
CA ASP A 349 3.90 -10.47 -11.78
C ASP A 349 4.15 -11.14 -13.13
N SER A 350 5.34 -11.71 -13.34
CA SER A 350 5.72 -12.52 -14.49
C SER A 350 6.33 -13.85 -14.05
N ILE A 351 6.24 -14.85 -14.92
CA ILE A 351 6.78 -16.18 -14.65
C ILE A 351 7.45 -16.77 -15.89
N GLU A 352 8.60 -17.37 -15.67
CA GLU A 352 9.29 -18.21 -16.64
C GLU A 352 9.30 -19.66 -16.13
N MET A 353 8.78 -20.59 -16.93
CA MET A 353 8.78 -22.03 -16.60
C MET A 353 9.62 -22.82 -17.58
N ASN A 354 10.66 -23.46 -17.06
CA ASN A 354 11.57 -24.33 -17.79
C ASN A 354 11.10 -25.80 -17.74
N CYS A 355 10.58 -26.30 -18.86
CA CYS A 355 10.12 -27.68 -19.05
C CYS A 355 11.17 -28.52 -19.79
N ASN A 356 12.14 -29.07 -19.05
CA ASN A 356 13.26 -29.82 -19.62
C ASN A 356 12.99 -31.34 -19.58
N PHE A 357 12.59 -31.91 -20.73
CA PHE A 357 12.40 -33.35 -20.96
C PHE A 357 13.22 -33.77 -22.19
N PRO A 358 14.56 -33.88 -22.06
CA PRO A 358 15.47 -34.03 -23.21
C PRO A 358 15.26 -35.31 -24.02
N ASN A 359 14.68 -36.34 -23.40
CA ASN A 359 14.45 -37.63 -24.03
C ASN A 359 13.17 -37.69 -24.87
N SER A 360 12.33 -36.64 -24.88
CA SER A 360 11.12 -36.61 -25.71
C SER A 360 10.55 -35.20 -25.90
N GLU A 361 10.69 -34.67 -27.12
CA GLU A 361 10.12 -33.38 -27.52
C GLU A 361 8.59 -33.34 -27.37
N LYS A 362 7.90 -34.43 -27.75
CA LYS A 362 6.44 -34.54 -27.62
C LYS A 362 5.97 -34.43 -26.16
N VAL A 363 6.71 -35.05 -25.23
CA VAL A 363 6.41 -34.95 -23.80
C VAL A 363 6.75 -33.54 -23.31
N ALA A 364 7.88 -32.98 -23.72
CA ALA A 364 8.29 -31.62 -23.36
C ALA A 364 7.22 -30.57 -23.78
N MET A 365 6.69 -30.68 -25.00
CA MET A 365 5.60 -29.83 -25.51
C MET A 365 4.29 -30.01 -24.74
N GLU A 366 3.92 -31.23 -24.37
CA GLU A 366 2.73 -31.49 -23.53
C GLU A 366 2.89 -30.88 -22.14
N ARG A 367 4.09 -30.97 -21.55
CA ARG A 367 4.41 -30.37 -20.25
C ARG A 367 4.44 -28.85 -20.34
N GLY A 368 4.95 -28.29 -21.44
CA GLY A 368 4.86 -26.87 -21.73
C GLY A 368 3.41 -26.36 -21.77
N ARG A 369 2.50 -27.07 -22.45
CA ARG A 369 1.06 -26.73 -22.46
C ARG A 369 0.44 -26.75 -21.06
N GLN A 370 0.79 -27.75 -20.25
CA GLN A 370 0.32 -27.87 -18.86
C GLN A 370 0.88 -26.77 -17.97
N ALA A 371 2.16 -26.40 -18.15
CA ALA A 371 2.81 -25.28 -17.48
C ALA A 371 2.14 -23.94 -17.83
N PHE A 372 1.88 -23.70 -19.12
CA PHE A 372 1.14 -22.51 -19.57
C PHE A 372 -0.25 -22.44 -18.92
N ALA A 373 -1.01 -23.53 -18.98
CA ALA A 373 -2.32 -23.60 -18.34
C ALA A 373 -2.24 -23.37 -16.82
N ALA A 374 -1.24 -23.94 -16.14
CA ALA A 374 -1.02 -23.77 -14.71
C ALA A 374 -0.70 -22.31 -14.34
N CYS A 375 0.09 -21.61 -15.16
CA CYS A 375 0.40 -20.19 -14.96
C CYS A 375 -0.85 -19.31 -15.07
N ILE A 376 -1.70 -19.56 -16.07
CA ILE A 376 -2.98 -18.85 -16.21
C ILE A 376 -3.87 -19.08 -14.99
N GLU A 377 -4.00 -20.32 -14.52
CA GLU A 377 -4.83 -20.68 -13.35
C GLU A 377 -4.28 -20.11 -12.04
N ALA A 378 -2.96 -19.90 -11.97
CA ALA A 378 -2.30 -19.20 -10.87
C ALA A 378 -2.44 -17.67 -10.94
N GLY A 379 -3.07 -17.13 -11.99
CA GLY A 379 -3.37 -15.70 -12.11
C GLY A 379 -2.27 -14.85 -12.77
N PHE A 380 -1.38 -15.46 -13.56
CA PHE A 380 -0.45 -14.68 -14.39
C PHE A 380 -1.15 -14.16 -15.66
N PRO A 381 -0.92 -12.88 -16.02
CA PRO A 381 -1.33 -12.36 -17.32
C PRO A 381 -0.67 -13.13 -18.46
N VAL A 382 -1.39 -13.32 -19.56
CA VAL A 382 -0.95 -14.12 -20.72
C VAL A 382 0.37 -13.60 -21.29
N ASP A 383 0.52 -12.28 -21.37
CA ASP A 383 1.71 -11.59 -21.88
C ASP A 383 2.92 -11.61 -20.90
N LYS A 384 2.72 -12.13 -19.69
CA LYS A 384 3.74 -12.23 -18.64
C LYS A 384 4.18 -13.67 -18.35
N ILE A 385 3.79 -14.61 -19.20
CA ILE A 385 4.15 -16.03 -19.10
C ILE A 385 5.15 -16.37 -20.20
N THR A 386 6.30 -16.92 -19.82
CA THR A 386 7.28 -17.49 -20.73
C THR A 386 7.46 -18.98 -20.43
N ILE A 387 7.31 -19.83 -21.45
CA ILE A 387 7.49 -21.27 -21.33
C ILE A 387 8.68 -21.67 -22.20
N ASN A 388 9.69 -22.26 -21.57
CA ASN A 388 10.82 -22.83 -22.28
C ASN A 388 10.66 -24.35 -22.35
N VAL A 389 10.71 -24.90 -23.56
CA VAL A 389 10.68 -26.34 -23.81
C VAL A 389 12.08 -26.77 -24.23
N ASN A 390 12.73 -27.61 -23.43
CA ASN A 390 14.10 -28.08 -23.69
C ASN A 390 15.09 -26.92 -24.00
N GLY A 391 15.02 -25.84 -23.22
CA GLY A 391 15.87 -24.66 -23.37
C GLY A 391 15.49 -23.70 -24.51
N LYS A 392 14.38 -23.92 -25.22
CA LYS A 392 13.88 -23.02 -26.26
C LYS A 392 12.61 -22.30 -25.81
N PRO A 393 12.54 -20.95 -25.88
CA PRO A 393 11.32 -20.22 -25.59
C PRO A 393 10.27 -20.54 -26.65
N MET A 394 9.09 -20.96 -26.20
CA MET A 394 7.96 -21.30 -27.04
C MET A 394 6.86 -20.26 -26.89
N LYS A 395 6.39 -19.71 -28.01
CA LYS A 395 5.19 -18.87 -27.99
C LYS A 395 3.93 -19.72 -27.85
N ALA A 396 2.84 -19.11 -27.39
CA ALA A 396 1.58 -19.83 -27.18
C ALA A 396 1.00 -20.42 -28.48
N ASP A 397 1.09 -19.71 -29.60
CA ASP A 397 0.69 -20.19 -30.92
C ASP A 397 1.47 -21.43 -31.36
N GLU A 398 2.78 -21.48 -31.09
CA GLU A 398 3.63 -22.63 -31.36
C GLU A 398 3.32 -23.81 -30.44
N LEU A 399 3.13 -23.53 -29.14
CA LEU A 399 2.87 -24.53 -28.11
C LEU A 399 1.53 -25.27 -28.29
N PHE A 400 0.53 -24.56 -28.84
CA PHE A 400 -0.83 -25.04 -29.03
C PHE A 400 -1.22 -25.26 -30.51
N LYS A 401 -0.28 -25.21 -31.46
CA LYS A 401 -0.53 -25.40 -32.90
C LYS A 401 -1.36 -26.66 -33.23
N GLU A 402 -1.07 -27.78 -32.56
CA GLU A 402 -1.79 -29.06 -32.73
C GLU A 402 -3.02 -29.21 -31.82
N HIS A 403 -3.23 -28.26 -30.89
CA HIS A 403 -4.27 -28.31 -29.86
C HIS A 403 -5.04 -26.98 -29.72
N PRO A 404 -5.59 -26.42 -30.81
CA PRO A 404 -6.22 -25.09 -30.78
C PRO A 404 -7.43 -25.01 -29.85
N LYS A 405 -8.22 -26.10 -29.74
CA LYS A 405 -9.37 -26.15 -28.81
C LYS A 405 -8.94 -26.01 -27.36
N THR A 406 -7.84 -26.66 -26.96
CA THR A 406 -7.31 -26.55 -25.60
C THR A 406 -6.85 -25.13 -25.28
N TYR A 407 -6.26 -24.43 -26.25
CA TYR A 407 -5.91 -23.02 -26.08
C TYR A 407 -7.16 -22.15 -25.89
N GLN A 408 -8.18 -22.33 -26.73
CA GLN A 408 -9.46 -21.62 -26.60
C GLN A 408 -10.12 -21.85 -25.23
N ASP A 409 -10.11 -23.07 -24.71
CA ASP A 409 -10.67 -23.42 -23.40
C ASP A 409 -9.89 -22.80 -22.22
N ILE A 410 -8.58 -22.60 -22.37
CA ILE A 410 -7.77 -21.90 -21.36
C ILE A 410 -8.11 -20.40 -21.40
N MET A 411 -8.12 -19.82 -22.60
CA MET A 411 -8.35 -18.39 -22.78
C MET A 411 -9.78 -17.95 -22.43
N SER A 412 -10.78 -18.81 -22.64
CA SER A 412 -12.17 -18.53 -22.24
C SER A 412 -12.34 -18.38 -20.72
N ARG A 413 -11.45 -19.02 -19.93
CA ARG A 413 -11.45 -18.95 -18.46
C ARG A 413 -10.50 -17.87 -17.92
N ALA A 414 -9.49 -17.46 -18.70
CA ALA A 414 -8.46 -16.52 -18.27
C ALA A 414 -9.03 -15.20 -17.74
N SER A 415 -10.04 -14.61 -18.41
CA SER A 415 -10.65 -13.35 -17.96
C SER A 415 -11.37 -13.50 -16.60
N LYS A 416 -12.06 -14.63 -16.37
CA LYS A 416 -12.69 -14.92 -15.08
C LYS A 416 -11.64 -15.09 -14.00
N ILE A 417 -10.56 -15.83 -14.27
CA ILE A 417 -9.47 -16.06 -13.31
C ILE A 417 -8.77 -14.75 -12.96
N SER A 418 -8.46 -13.90 -13.94
CA SER A 418 -7.87 -12.57 -13.71
C SER A 418 -8.76 -11.73 -12.80
N LYS A 419 -10.06 -11.65 -13.12
CA LYS A 419 -11.04 -10.94 -12.29
C LYS A 419 -11.12 -11.54 -10.88
N ASP A 420 -11.04 -12.85 -10.76
CA ASP A 420 -11.08 -13.52 -9.46
C ASP A 420 -9.88 -13.12 -8.58
N TYR A 421 -8.67 -13.04 -9.14
CA TYR A 421 -7.49 -12.58 -8.40
C TYR A 421 -7.46 -11.06 -8.17
N GLU A 422 -7.98 -10.25 -9.10
CA GLU A 422 -8.18 -8.81 -8.88
C GLU A 422 -9.13 -8.55 -7.71
N ASP A 423 -10.21 -9.34 -7.61
CA ASP A 423 -11.16 -9.27 -6.50
C ASP A 423 -10.55 -9.61 -5.13
N ILE A 424 -9.49 -10.44 -5.11
CA ILE A 424 -8.74 -10.80 -3.90
C ILE A 424 -7.72 -9.71 -3.55
N LYS A 425 -7.05 -9.15 -4.56
CA LYS A 425 -6.02 -8.10 -4.39
C LYS A 425 -6.61 -6.76 -3.99
N ALA A 426 -7.74 -6.38 -4.61
CA ALA A 426 -8.48 -5.20 -4.21
C ALA A 426 -9.07 -5.52 -2.82
N PRO A 427 -8.76 -4.74 -1.78
CA PRO A 427 -9.50 -4.84 -0.54
C PRO A 427 -10.94 -4.47 -0.86
N LYS A 428 -11.77 -5.47 -1.20
CA LYS A 428 -13.20 -5.28 -1.24
C LYS A 428 -13.55 -4.93 0.19
N THR A 429 -14.09 -3.72 0.37
CA THR A 429 -14.85 -3.38 1.56
C THR A 429 -15.68 -4.61 1.88
N SER A 430 -15.41 -5.21 3.03
CA SER A 430 -16.26 -6.25 3.55
C SER A 430 -17.72 -5.77 3.44
N THR A 431 -18.66 -6.70 3.38
CA THR A 431 -20.05 -6.36 3.73
C THR A 431 -20.14 -5.65 5.10
N ALA A 432 -19.09 -5.75 5.93
CA ALA A 432 -18.84 -4.87 7.07
C ALA A 432 -18.07 -3.58 6.66
N PRO A 433 -18.59 -2.38 6.99
CA PRO A 433 -17.91 -1.12 6.72
C PRO A 433 -16.51 -1.08 7.35
N VAL A 434 -15.59 -0.36 6.71
CA VAL A 434 -14.26 -0.03 7.26
C VAL A 434 -14.47 0.64 8.62
N ASN A 435 -13.89 0.09 9.69
CA ASN A 435 -14.09 0.63 11.04
C ASN A 435 -12.96 1.58 11.42
N THR A 436 -12.99 2.78 10.83
CA THR A 436 -11.98 3.82 11.10
C THR A 436 -12.10 4.39 12.51
N VAL A 437 -13.25 4.22 13.18
CA VAL A 437 -13.49 4.71 14.54
C VAL A 437 -12.54 4.06 15.55
N VAL A 438 -12.38 2.73 15.49
CA VAL A 438 -11.49 2.00 16.42
C VAL A 438 -10.03 2.43 16.23
N VAL A 439 -9.59 2.62 14.99
CA VAL A 439 -8.23 3.08 14.70
C VAL A 439 -8.03 4.51 15.19
N LYS A 440 -9.00 5.40 14.98
CA LYS A 440 -8.94 6.79 15.49
C LYS A 440 -8.92 6.87 17.01
N GLN A 441 -9.67 6.01 17.69
CA GLN A 441 -9.60 5.90 19.15
C GLN A 441 -8.21 5.46 19.61
N GLU A 442 -7.58 4.54 18.89
CA GLU A 442 -6.23 4.09 19.23
C GLU A 442 -5.15 5.14 18.96
N ILE A 443 -5.28 5.88 17.87
CA ILE A 443 -4.46 7.06 17.61
C ILE A 443 -4.55 8.02 18.80
N ALA A 444 -5.76 8.31 19.29
CA ALA A 444 -5.95 9.20 20.44
C ALA A 444 -5.31 8.63 21.73
N ALA A 445 -5.43 7.33 21.98
CA ALA A 445 -4.84 6.68 23.14
C ALA A 445 -3.30 6.70 23.10
N LEU A 446 -2.69 6.39 21.94
CA LEU A 446 -1.24 6.45 21.76
C LEU A 446 -0.70 7.87 21.94
N ARG A 447 -1.42 8.88 21.43
CA ARG A 447 -1.08 10.29 21.64
C ARG A 447 -1.11 10.68 23.11
N ALA A 448 -2.18 10.29 23.83
CA ALA A 448 -2.32 10.60 25.26
C ALA A 448 -1.16 9.98 26.07
N LYS A 449 -0.74 8.76 25.71
CA LYS A 449 0.39 8.09 26.35
C LYS A 449 1.71 8.81 26.08
N GLN A 450 2.00 9.17 24.83
CA GLN A 450 3.22 9.92 24.46
C GLN A 450 3.31 11.25 25.22
N GLN A 451 2.20 12.00 25.31
CA GLN A 451 2.17 13.27 26.06
C GLN A 451 2.38 13.09 27.57
N GLN A 452 1.92 11.97 28.15
CA GLN A 452 2.19 11.65 29.55
C GLN A 452 3.67 11.31 29.78
N GLU A 453 4.28 10.57 28.88
CA GLU A 453 5.70 10.20 28.93
C GLU A 453 6.61 11.44 28.79
N GLU A 454 6.30 12.35 27.87
CA GLU A 454 7.02 13.62 27.70
C GLU A 454 6.91 14.52 28.95
N ARG A 455 5.74 14.58 29.57
CA ARG A 455 5.52 15.32 30.83
C ARG A 455 6.27 14.71 32.01
N ALA A 456 6.37 13.39 32.06
CA ALA A 456 7.13 12.69 33.11
C ALA A 456 8.66 12.89 32.96
N GLN A 457 9.15 13.06 31.73
CA GLN A 457 10.57 13.31 31.45
C GLN A 457 10.99 14.78 31.60
N THR A 458 10.05 15.72 31.58
CA THR A 458 10.31 17.17 31.70
C THR A 458 10.14 17.75 33.11
N GLN A 459 9.80 16.93 34.11
CA GLN A 459 9.86 17.37 35.52
C GLN A 459 11.33 17.42 36.00
N PRO A 460 11.85 18.58 36.43
CA PRO A 460 13.17 18.64 37.03
C PRO A 460 13.15 17.95 38.40
N VAL A 461 14.18 17.14 38.67
CA VAL A 461 14.50 16.62 40.00
C VAL A 461 14.95 17.79 40.88
N ASP A 462 14.00 18.55 41.42
CA ASP A 462 14.26 19.70 42.31
C ASP A 462 13.55 19.50 43.65
N GLU A 463 13.76 18.35 44.29
CA GLU A 463 13.44 18.15 45.71
C GLU A 463 14.53 17.30 46.37
N GLN A 464 15.73 17.87 46.56
CA GLN A 464 16.64 17.39 47.62
C GLN A 464 17.79 18.35 47.97
N ARG A 465 17.58 19.68 48.00
CA ARG A 465 18.54 20.60 48.66
C ARG A 465 17.88 21.84 49.28
N HIS A 466 16.96 21.66 50.22
CA HIS A 466 16.76 22.67 51.28
C HIS A 466 16.26 22.00 52.56
N GLY A 467 17.20 21.66 53.43
CA GLY A 467 16.92 21.03 54.71
C GLY A 467 18.18 20.77 55.54
N MET A 468 19.12 21.71 55.57
CA MET A 468 20.13 21.76 56.63
C MET A 468 20.02 23.12 57.29
N THR A 469 19.26 23.16 58.37
CA THR A 469 19.35 24.18 59.41
C THR A 469 20.71 24.06 60.10
N PRO A 470 21.39 25.19 60.40
CA PRO A 470 22.53 25.17 61.31
C PRO A 470 22.00 25.18 62.74
N ASN A 471 22.52 24.30 63.60
CA ASN A 471 22.35 24.43 65.03
C ASN A 471 23.71 24.33 65.74
N ASN A 472 23.86 25.27 66.67
CA ASN A 472 24.93 25.54 67.64
C ASN A 472 25.79 24.37 68.10
#